data_AF-A0A441TC65-F1
#
_entry.id   AF-A0A441TC65-F1
#
_cell.length_a   1.000
_cell.length_b   1.000
_cell.length_c   1.000
_cell.angle_alpha   90.00
_cell.angle_beta   90.00
_cell.angle_gamma   90.00
#
_symmetry.space_group_name_H-M   'P 1'
#
loop_
_entity.id
_entity.type
_entity.pdbx_description
1 polymer ?
#
loop_
_entity_poly.entity_id
_entity_poly.type
_entity_poly.pdbx_seq_one_letter_code
_entity_poly.pdbx_strand_id
1 'polypeptide(L)' 'DVPVDNSSLSKAPDIAASEPVQRQVFLGRGAEIESDDDYERRLYILRKVISGRIHEETKGVDNGFYVVSM' A
#
# COMPACT_ATOMS: atom_id res chain seq x y z
N ASP A 1 -8.81 -2.08 -9.68
CA ASP A 1 -8.59 -3.22 -8.76
C ASP A 1 -7.57 -4.17 -9.34
N VAL A 2 -6.81 -4.82 -8.46
CA VAL A 2 -5.82 -5.84 -8.87
C VAL A 2 -6.59 -7.14 -9.12
N PRO A 3 -6.47 -7.75 -10.32
CA PRO A 3 -7.06 -9.06 -10.56
C PRO A 3 -6.47 -10.11 -9.62
N VAL A 4 -7.34 -10.88 -8.95
CA VAL A 4 -6.94 -11.97 -8.05
C VAL A 4 -7.69 -13.25 -8.42
N ASP A 5 -7.00 -14.39 -8.28
CA ASP A 5 -7.62 -15.72 -8.26
C ASP A 5 -7.25 -16.40 -6.96
N ASN A 6 -8.23 -16.43 -6.04
CA ASN A 6 -8.04 -16.99 -4.71
C ASN A 6 -8.59 -18.41 -4.60
N SER A 7 -8.86 -19.10 -5.73
CA SER A 7 -9.41 -20.45 -5.73
C SER A 7 -8.55 -21.47 -4.98
N SER A 8 -7.23 -21.26 -4.94
CA SER A 8 -6.24 -22.09 -4.24
C SER A 8 -6.08 -21.76 -2.74
N LEU A 9 -6.65 -20.66 -2.26
CA LEU A 9 -6.55 -20.23 -0.86
C LEU A 9 -7.60 -20.93 0.02
N SER A 10 -7.25 -21.14 1.30
CA SER A 10 -8.17 -21.70 2.30
C SER A 10 -9.47 -20.90 2.40
N LYS A 11 -10.58 -21.59 2.57
CA LYS A 11 -11.93 -21.01 2.79
C LYS A 11 -12.36 -21.06 4.25
N ALA A 12 -11.46 -21.42 5.16
CA ALA A 12 -11.71 -21.31 6.60
C ALA A 12 -12.07 -19.84 6.94
N PRO A 13 -13.14 -19.58 7.71
CA PRO A 13 -13.67 -18.22 7.89
C PRO A 13 -12.66 -17.20 8.42
N ASP A 14 -11.81 -17.62 9.36
CA ASP A 14 -10.75 -16.81 9.97
C ASP A 14 -9.65 -16.43 8.97
N ILE A 15 -9.24 -17.37 8.11
CA ILE A 15 -8.22 -17.13 7.07
C ILE A 15 -8.78 -16.25 5.97
N ALA A 16 -9.98 -16.56 5.46
CA ALA A 16 -10.62 -15.76 4.41
C ALA A 16 -10.91 -14.32 4.87
N ALA A 17 -11.25 -14.12 6.15
CA ALA A 17 -11.48 -12.79 6.71
C ALA A 17 -10.20 -11.93 6.79
N SER A 18 -9.01 -12.55 6.77
CA SER A 18 -7.73 -11.84 6.79
C SER A 18 -7.24 -11.40 5.41
N GLU A 19 -7.92 -11.79 4.34
CA GLU A 19 -7.53 -11.43 2.99
C GLU A 19 -7.62 -9.90 2.78
N PRO A 20 -6.52 -9.22 2.39
CA PRO A 20 -6.55 -7.78 2.18
C PRO A 20 -7.20 -7.43 0.85
N VAL A 21 -7.83 -6.27 0.80
CA VAL A 21 -8.30 -5.67 -0.45
C VAL A 21 -7.11 -5.06 -1.20
N GLN A 22 -6.66 -5.71 -2.27
CA GLN A 22 -5.51 -5.24 -3.05
C GLN A 22 -5.87 -4.08 -4.00
N ARG A 23 -5.05 -3.02 -3.98
CA ARG A 23 -5.17 -1.85 -4.84
C ARG A 23 -3.81 -1.41 -5.35
N GLN A 24 -3.76 -0.96 -6.59
CA GLN A 24 -2.59 -0.32 -7.20
C GLN A 24 -2.93 1.14 -7.51
N VAL A 25 -1.96 2.02 -7.30
CA VAL A 25 -2.05 3.43 -7.64
C VAL A 25 -0.91 3.73 -8.59
N PHE A 26 -1.21 4.40 -9.70
CA PHE A 26 -0.22 4.83 -10.67
C PHE A 26 0.12 6.30 -10.42
N LEU A 27 1.38 6.55 -10.11
CA LEU A 27 1.93 7.88 -9.89
C LEU A 27 2.83 8.23 -11.07
N GLY A 28 2.59 9.40 -11.67
CA GLY A 28 3.45 9.93 -12.72
C GLY A 28 4.62 10.72 -12.11
N ARG A 29 5.79 10.61 -12.73
CA ARG A 29 6.95 11.44 -12.37
C ARG A 29 6.68 12.91 -12.75
N GLY A 30 6.85 13.81 -11.79
CA GLY A 30 6.77 15.26 -12.02
C GLY A 30 7.83 15.73 -13.01
N ALA A 31 7.52 16.76 -13.79
CA ALA A 31 8.42 17.26 -14.84
C ALA A 31 9.74 17.83 -14.28
N GLU A 32 9.75 18.24 -13.00
CA GLU A 32 10.90 18.78 -12.29
C GLU A 32 11.82 17.70 -11.67
N ILE A 33 11.47 16.42 -11.81
CA ILE A 33 12.26 15.30 -11.28
C ILE A 33 13.06 14.69 -12.42
N GLU A 34 14.37 14.92 -12.39
CA GLU A 34 15.27 14.59 -13.50
C GLU A 34 15.86 13.18 -13.39
N SER A 35 15.96 12.64 -12.18
CA SER A 35 16.58 11.33 -11.90
C SER A 35 15.61 10.32 -11.30
N ASP A 36 15.88 9.04 -11.51
CA ASP A 36 15.10 7.96 -10.91
C ASP A 36 15.32 7.90 -9.40
N ASP A 37 16.55 8.11 -8.92
CA ASP A 37 16.87 8.19 -7.49
C ASP A 37 16.07 9.29 -6.77
N ASP A 38 15.90 10.45 -7.39
CA ASP A 38 15.07 11.53 -6.82
C ASP A 38 13.59 11.16 -6.78
N TYR A 39 13.11 10.44 -7.81
CA TYR A 39 11.73 9.97 -7.86
C TYR A 39 11.46 8.93 -6.76
N GLU A 40 12.30 7.91 -6.67
CA GLU A 40 12.26 6.87 -5.64
C GLU A 40 12.36 7.47 -4.23
N ARG A 41 13.22 8.47 -4.01
CA ARG A 41 13.31 9.17 -2.72
C ARG A 41 12.00 9.87 -2.36
N ARG A 42 11.31 10.49 -3.33
CA ARG A 42 10.01 11.11 -3.07
C ARG A 42 8.92 10.08 -2.79
N LEU A 43 8.92 8.95 -3.50
CA LEU A 43 8.00 7.83 -3.26
C LEU A 43 8.21 7.23 -1.86
N TYR A 44 9.46 7.06 -1.44
CA TYR A 44 9.80 6.62 -0.09
C TYR A 44 9.25 7.56 0.99
N ILE A 45 9.45 8.88 0.82
CA ILE A 45 8.92 9.89 1.76
C ILE A 45 7.39 9.87 1.75
N LEU A 46 6.76 9.81 0.58
CA LEU A 46 5.31 9.75 0.44
C LEU A 46 4.74 8.54 1.18
N ARG A 47 5.32 7.35 0.98
CA ARG A 47 4.96 6.13 1.72
C ARG A 47 5.04 6.35 3.23
N LYS A 48 6.12 7.00 3.72
CA LYS A 48 6.28 7.26 5.16
C LYS A 48 5.23 8.23 5.70
N VAL A 49 4.90 9.29 4.95
CA VAL A 49 3.87 10.26 5.32
C VAL A 49 2.49 9.59 5.35
N ILE A 50 2.15 8.76 4.38
CA ILE A 50 0.89 8.01 4.35
C ILE A 50 0.79 7.08 5.57
N SER A 51 1.83 6.29 5.85
CA SER A 51 1.84 5.42 7.03
C SER A 51 1.73 6.21 8.34
N GLY A 52 2.39 7.37 8.45
CA GLY A 52 2.29 8.23 9.62
C GLY A 52 0.89 8.80 9.83
N ARG A 53 0.25 9.27 8.75
CA ARG A 53 -1.13 9.77 8.78
C ARG A 53 -2.12 8.69 9.18
N ILE A 54 -2.02 7.49 8.62
CA ILE A 54 -2.92 6.39 9.00
C ILE A 54 -2.70 5.99 10.44
N HIS A 55 -1.46 5.90 10.90
CA HIS A 55 -1.17 5.62 12.31
C HIS A 55 -1.79 6.66 13.25
N GLU A 56 -1.72 7.95 12.91
CA GLU A 56 -2.35 9.02 13.69
C GLU A 56 -3.88 8.90 13.69
N GLU A 57 -4.49 8.72 12.52
CA GLU A 57 -5.94 8.61 12.35
C GLU A 57 -6.52 7.36 13.04
N THR A 58 -5.78 6.26 13.07
CA THR A 58 -6.17 5.02 13.78
C THR A 58 -5.75 4.99 15.25
N LYS A 59 -5.04 6.02 15.73
CA LYS A 59 -4.42 6.04 17.07
C LYS A 59 -3.50 4.84 17.32
N GLY A 60 -2.83 4.39 16.27
CA GLY A 60 -1.89 3.28 16.29
C GLY A 60 -2.51 1.89 16.35
N VAL A 61 -3.84 1.77 16.22
CA VAL A 61 -4.51 0.48 16.09
C VAL A 61 -4.20 -0.11 14.71
N ASP A 62 -3.87 -1.40 14.69
CA ASP A 62 -3.72 -2.16 13.45
C ASP A 62 -5.09 -2.32 12.77
N ASN A 63 -5.16 -1.85 11.53
CA ASN A 63 -6.36 -1.88 10.69
C ASN A 63 -6.12 -2.64 9.38
N GLY A 64 -5.02 -3.40 9.26
CA GLY A 64 -4.66 -4.13 8.05
C GLY A 64 -4.13 -3.26 6.90
N PHE A 65 -3.92 -1.96 7.13
CA PHE A 65 -3.33 -1.09 6.12
C PHE A 65 -1.84 -1.38 5.92
N TYR A 66 -1.44 -1.65 4.69
CA TYR A 66 -0.04 -1.87 4.36
C TYR A 66 0.30 -1.48 2.92
N VAL A 67 1.41 -0.74 2.75
CA VAL A 67 2.01 -0.42 1.45
C VAL A 67 3.19 -1.36 1.23
N VAL A 68 2.97 -2.37 0.37
CA VAL A 68 3.94 -3.43 0.04
C VAL A 68 5.18 -2.86 -0.64
N SER A 69 4.97 -2.05 -1.68
CA SER A 69 6.01 -1.33 -2.40
C SER A 69 5.45 0.02 -2.85
N MET A 70 6.34 0.98 -2.99
CA MET A 70 6.10 2.26 -3.63
C MET A 70 7.42 2.75 -4.18
#